data_AF-A0A2M7TGC4-F1
#
_entry.id   AF-A0A2M7TGC4-F1
#
_cell.length_a   1.000
_cell.length_b   1.000
_cell.length_c   1.000
_cell.angle_alpha   90.00
_cell.angle_beta   90.00
_cell.angle_gamma   90.00
#
_symmetry.space_group_name_H-M   'P 1'
#
loop_
_entity.id
_entity.type
_entity.pdbx_description
1 polymer ?
#
loop_
_entity_poly.entity_id
_entity_poly.type
_entity_poly.pdbx_seq_one_letter_code
_entity_poly.pdbx_strand_id
1 'polypeptide(L)'
;MKKILAVCFVVMISFAWQTVGADDLTDLEQQLNQTTQQLENAQNEKEKTQSELARLASLKSNYEASLNDLQNNYSTTNSQLSVTKKALTTKAEQLTQTEQDILKIELTISKQQNNLRESVRTMYMISAATISPLIFRNIETNETQSLVYKQAILTRTKDELVGLSEQQQTATEIKNLLVKIKAELETEISDLTTRQKSLVSTISQTQNSLTSAQSQLQNLSQSLAGIDQQISSLTTQQQQILAAKAAAALASTTVGNTELNPALIEQSPPKDGTVYFSFWTYGYPHRVGMNQYGAFGRAQAGQSVAEILRTYYAGTTLETITTPNSITITTAQGDSSIAFEEDYLLGIGEMPSCWGSPDRGGLEALKAQAIAARTYALAYTNNGAQPICTTQACQVYVGSSKVAGACGQYWKQAVEETKGQVILLNGSPITAYYASTAGGFTLNAQEVWGGYRSYTQRVVDTDAQGNAYDGPAHGDSPWYHKAWGNKPWLSVDEVTDLINTALLPTSYDSQINVLTAAEVVAQLNENELTSVTDLTALEILDENDNPGANTAQTKTVRVYFDNGKTINVAASRFKFVFNLRSPGTDAIWTTRFDVVTAAQM
;
A
#
# COMPACT_ATOMS: atom_id res chain seq x y z
N MET A 1 3.34 -20.98 -26.17
CA MET A 1 2.18 -20.25 -26.71
C MET A 1 0.89 -20.71 -26.02
N LYS A 2 0.55 -20.10 -24.87
CA LYS A 2 -0.82 -19.98 -24.36
C LYS A 2 -0.89 -18.61 -23.70
N LYS A 3 -1.83 -17.79 -24.18
CA LYS A 3 -1.98 -16.37 -23.90
C LYS A 3 -2.42 -16.16 -22.45
N ILE A 4 -1.67 -15.41 -21.66
CA ILE A 4 -2.18 -14.73 -20.46
C ILE A 4 -2.32 -13.27 -20.88
N LEU A 5 -3.56 -12.86 -21.11
CA LEU A 5 -3.94 -11.49 -21.44
C LEU A 5 -4.28 -10.80 -20.12
N ALA A 6 -3.33 -10.08 -19.52
CA ALA A 6 -3.61 -9.19 -18.41
C ALA A 6 -4.09 -7.85 -19.01
N VAL A 7 -5.39 -7.62 -18.93
CA VAL A 7 -6.04 -6.38 -19.35
C VAL A 7 -5.92 -5.39 -18.19
N CYS A 8 -4.94 -4.49 -18.25
CA CYS A 8 -4.87 -3.32 -17.38
C CYS A 8 -5.78 -2.23 -17.97
N PHE A 9 -7.01 -2.12 -17.48
CA PHE A 9 -7.88 -0.99 -17.76
C PHE A 9 -7.54 0.13 -16.77
N VAL A 10 -6.73 1.10 -17.20
CA VAL A 10 -6.54 2.35 -16.47
C VAL A 10 -7.72 3.25 -16.82
N VAL A 11 -8.71 3.29 -15.95
CA VAL A 11 -9.83 4.24 -16.05
C VAL A 11 -9.39 5.53 -15.36
N MET A 12 -8.81 6.46 -16.13
CA MET A 12 -8.60 7.83 -15.68
C MET A 12 -9.95 8.55 -15.70
N ILE A 13 -10.59 8.66 -14.54
CA ILE A 13 -11.77 9.52 -14.36
C ILE A 13 -11.26 10.92 -14.07
N SER A 14 -11.37 11.80 -15.07
CA SER A 14 -11.21 13.24 -14.89
C SER A 14 -12.45 13.79 -14.17
N PHE A 15 -12.35 14.00 -12.85
CA PHE A 15 -13.40 14.70 -12.10
C PHE A 15 -13.28 16.21 -12.32
N ALA A 16 -14.25 16.77 -13.03
CA ALA A 16 -14.56 18.19 -12.94
C ALA A 16 -15.15 18.47 -11.56
N TRP A 17 -14.76 19.59 -10.95
CA TRP A 17 -15.22 20.01 -9.62
C TRP A 17 -16.73 20.29 -9.68
N GLN A 18 -17.55 19.30 -9.33
CA GLN A 18 -18.99 19.46 -9.13
C GLN A 18 -19.30 19.41 -7.63
N THR A 19 -20.36 20.14 -7.26
CA THR A 19 -20.88 20.23 -5.89
C THR A 19 -21.35 18.86 -5.42
N VAL A 20 -20.75 18.37 -4.34
CA VAL A 20 -20.96 17.03 -3.80
C VAL A 20 -22.16 17.04 -2.83
N GLY A 21 -23.22 16.30 -3.14
CA GLY A 21 -24.42 16.13 -2.33
C GLY A 21 -24.33 14.98 -1.31
N ALA A 22 -25.40 14.75 -0.53
CA ALA A 22 -25.45 13.68 0.48
C ALA A 22 -25.39 12.26 -0.14
N ASP A 23 -25.95 12.07 -1.35
CA ASP A 23 -25.84 10.82 -2.11
C ASP A 23 -24.39 10.54 -2.54
N ASP A 24 -23.63 11.58 -2.89
CA ASP A 24 -22.24 11.45 -3.30
C ASP A 24 -21.31 11.06 -2.13
N LEU A 25 -21.65 11.37 -0.88
CA LEU A 25 -20.87 10.93 0.30
C LEU A 25 -20.93 9.41 0.48
N THR A 26 -22.11 8.82 0.20
CA THR A 26 -22.34 7.38 0.29
C THR A 26 -21.58 6.65 -0.82
N ASP A 27 -21.58 7.20 -2.03
CA ASP A 27 -20.81 6.67 -3.16
C ASP A 27 -19.29 6.76 -2.92
N LEU A 28 -18.80 7.88 -2.35
CA LEU A 28 -17.41 8.04 -1.96
C LEU A 28 -16.99 7.02 -0.88
N GLU A 29 -17.89 6.70 0.06
CA GLU A 29 -17.63 5.69 1.08
C GLU A 29 -17.58 4.27 0.50
N GLN A 30 -18.48 3.92 -0.42
CA GLN A 30 -18.42 2.64 -1.11
C GLN A 30 -17.13 2.50 -1.91
N GLN A 31 -16.71 3.57 -2.61
CA GLN A 31 -15.43 3.61 -3.31
C GLN A 31 -14.23 3.49 -2.35
N LEU A 32 -14.29 4.15 -1.19
CA LEU A 32 -13.25 4.04 -0.17
C LEU A 32 -13.12 2.60 0.34
N ASN A 33 -14.23 1.96 0.72
CA ASN A 33 -14.25 0.58 1.20
C ASN A 33 -13.73 -0.40 0.15
N GLN A 34 -14.16 -0.25 -1.10
CA GLN A 34 -13.67 -1.08 -2.20
C GLN A 34 -12.16 -0.89 -2.44
N THR A 35 -11.69 0.36 -2.43
CA THR A 35 -10.27 0.69 -2.60
C THR A 35 -9.42 0.13 -1.45
N THR A 36 -9.91 0.23 -0.21
CA THR A 36 -9.25 -0.35 0.98
C THR A 36 -9.14 -1.86 0.87
N GLN A 37 -10.22 -2.56 0.49
CA GLN A 37 -10.19 -4.02 0.31
C GLN A 37 -9.22 -4.44 -0.81
N GLN A 38 -9.14 -3.67 -1.89
CA GLN A 38 -8.19 -3.91 -2.98
C GLN A 38 -6.74 -3.71 -2.51
N LEU A 39 -6.48 -2.71 -1.67
CA LEU A 39 -5.17 -2.44 -1.10
C LEU A 39 -4.70 -3.59 -0.20
N GLU A 40 -5.57 -4.08 0.68
CA GLU A 40 -5.30 -5.23 1.56
C GLU A 40 -5.00 -6.49 0.73
N ASN A 41 -5.80 -6.77 -0.31
CA ASN A 41 -5.56 -7.90 -1.20
C ASN A 41 -4.20 -7.80 -1.91
N ALA A 42 -3.83 -6.61 -2.39
CA ALA A 42 -2.55 -6.39 -3.06
C ALA A 42 -1.36 -6.54 -2.09
N GLN A 43 -1.50 -6.08 -0.84
CA GLN A 43 -0.49 -6.27 0.22
C GLN A 43 -0.30 -7.75 0.56
N ASN A 44 -1.40 -8.50 0.71
CA ASN A 44 -1.35 -9.95 0.93
C ASN A 44 -0.69 -10.71 -0.24
N GLU A 45 -0.94 -10.28 -1.48
CA GLU A 45 -0.29 -10.84 -2.67
C GLU A 45 1.21 -10.52 -2.73
N LYS A 46 1.59 -9.30 -2.29
CA LYS A 46 2.99 -8.89 -2.15
C LYS A 46 3.76 -9.80 -1.20
N GLU A 47 3.22 -10.06 -0.01
CA GLU A 47 3.87 -10.93 0.99
C GLU A 47 4.06 -12.37 0.49
N LYS A 48 3.04 -12.93 -0.18
CA LYS A 48 3.12 -14.26 -0.81
C LYS A 48 4.21 -14.30 -1.89
N THR A 49 4.26 -13.27 -2.73
CA THR A 49 5.26 -13.16 -3.81
C THR A 49 6.68 -13.02 -3.25
N GLN A 50 6.86 -12.25 -2.18
CA GLN A 50 8.14 -12.11 -1.49
C GLN A 50 8.62 -13.42 -0.85
N SER A 51 7.70 -14.17 -0.23
CA SER A 51 8.00 -15.48 0.35
C SER A 51 8.46 -16.49 -0.72
N GLU A 52 7.78 -16.50 -1.87
CA GLU A 52 8.15 -17.37 -3.00
C GLU A 52 9.48 -16.96 -3.64
N LEU A 53 9.76 -15.65 -3.74
CA LEU A 53 11.06 -15.13 -4.17
C LEU A 53 12.19 -15.62 -3.26
N ALA A 54 12.01 -15.55 -1.93
CA ALA A 54 13.00 -16.05 -0.97
C ALA A 54 13.25 -17.56 -1.11
N ARG A 55 12.17 -18.32 -1.33
CA ARG A 55 12.25 -19.78 -1.58
C ARG A 55 13.02 -20.09 -2.87
N LEU A 56 12.71 -19.39 -3.97
CA LEU A 56 13.40 -19.57 -5.26
C LEU A 56 14.86 -19.13 -5.21
N ALA A 57 15.18 -18.06 -4.48
CA ALA A 57 16.56 -17.62 -4.27
C ALA A 57 17.39 -18.70 -3.54
N SER A 58 16.80 -19.33 -2.51
CA SER A 58 17.42 -20.45 -1.80
C SER A 58 17.61 -21.66 -2.72
N LEU A 59 16.60 -22.00 -3.52
CA LEU A 59 16.66 -23.10 -4.48
C LEU A 59 17.75 -22.88 -5.55
N LYS A 60 17.87 -21.65 -6.08
CA LYS A 60 18.93 -21.24 -7.00
C LYS A 60 20.31 -21.49 -6.37
N SER A 61 20.52 -21.03 -5.13
CA SER A 61 21.78 -21.22 -4.41
C SER A 61 22.14 -22.71 -4.25
N ASN A 62 21.13 -23.56 -3.97
CA ASN A 62 21.35 -25.00 -3.84
C ASN A 62 21.74 -25.65 -5.18
N TYR A 63 21.15 -25.22 -6.29
CA TYR A 63 21.55 -25.69 -7.63
C TYR A 63 22.96 -25.23 -8.00
N GLU A 64 23.33 -23.98 -7.67
CA GLU A 64 24.68 -23.46 -7.90
C GLU A 64 25.75 -24.25 -7.11
N ALA A 65 25.48 -24.54 -5.83
CA ALA A 65 26.35 -25.39 -5.02
C ALA A 65 26.46 -26.82 -5.58
N SER A 66 25.32 -27.43 -5.92
CA SER A 66 25.28 -28.78 -6.51
C SER A 66 26.03 -28.86 -7.83
N LEU A 67 25.93 -27.82 -8.67
CA LEU A 67 26.64 -27.76 -9.94
C LEU A 67 28.16 -27.72 -9.75
N ASN A 68 28.63 -26.94 -8.78
CA ASN A 68 30.05 -26.86 -8.43
C ASN A 68 30.58 -28.24 -7.97
N ASP A 69 29.85 -28.92 -7.09
CA ASP A 69 30.22 -30.26 -6.62
C ASP A 69 30.25 -31.30 -7.74
N LEU A 70 29.25 -31.27 -8.63
CA LEU A 70 29.19 -32.15 -9.80
C LEU A 70 30.36 -31.89 -10.77
N GLN A 71 30.72 -30.62 -11.00
CA GLN A 71 31.85 -30.25 -11.84
C GLN A 71 33.19 -30.70 -11.23
N ASN A 72 33.36 -30.58 -9.92
CA ASN A 72 34.54 -31.08 -9.20
C ASN A 72 34.65 -32.61 -9.31
N ASN A 73 33.54 -33.33 -9.15
CA ASN A 73 33.47 -34.78 -9.33
C ASN A 73 33.79 -35.20 -10.78
N TYR A 74 33.32 -34.44 -11.77
CA TYR A 74 33.62 -34.68 -13.18
C TYR A 74 35.12 -34.48 -13.47
N SER A 75 35.71 -33.40 -12.97
CA SER A 75 37.15 -33.13 -13.11
C SER A 75 38.02 -34.23 -12.47
N THR A 76 37.63 -34.68 -11.28
CA THR A 76 38.29 -35.79 -10.56
C THR A 76 38.19 -37.10 -11.36
N THR A 77 36.99 -37.44 -11.85
CA THR A 77 36.76 -38.65 -12.65
C THR A 77 37.57 -38.61 -13.95
N ASN A 78 37.66 -37.46 -14.62
CA ASN A 78 38.49 -37.29 -15.82
C ASN A 78 39.98 -37.47 -15.53
N SER A 79 40.46 -36.96 -14.39
CA SER A 79 41.85 -37.11 -13.96
C SER A 79 42.18 -38.59 -13.69
N GLN A 80 41.29 -39.30 -12.98
CA GLN A 80 41.41 -40.74 -12.77
C GLN A 80 41.44 -41.50 -14.09
N LEU A 81 40.49 -41.23 -14.99
CA LEU A 81 40.42 -41.85 -16.31
C LEU A 81 41.71 -41.65 -17.13
N SER A 82 42.31 -40.46 -17.06
CA SER A 82 43.59 -40.17 -17.72
C SER A 82 44.75 -40.99 -17.14
N VAL A 83 44.85 -41.04 -15.81
CA VAL A 83 45.89 -41.82 -15.10
C VAL A 83 45.74 -43.31 -15.37
N THR A 84 44.52 -43.87 -15.26
CA THR A 84 44.23 -45.29 -15.49
C THR A 84 44.51 -45.69 -16.94
N LYS A 85 44.18 -44.84 -17.93
CA LYS A 85 44.56 -45.05 -19.34
C LYS A 85 46.08 -45.10 -19.54
N LYS A 86 46.82 -44.19 -18.92
CA LYS A 86 48.29 -44.18 -18.99
C LYS A 86 48.89 -45.44 -18.38
N ALA A 87 48.34 -45.89 -17.24
CA ALA A 87 48.75 -47.13 -16.60
C ALA A 87 48.47 -48.34 -17.51
N LEU A 88 47.30 -48.40 -18.16
CA LEU A 88 46.95 -49.45 -19.11
C LEU A 88 47.95 -49.51 -20.28
N THR A 89 48.27 -48.36 -20.89
CA THR A 89 49.27 -48.29 -21.97
C THR A 89 50.62 -48.82 -21.50
N THR A 90 51.10 -48.37 -20.33
CA THR A 90 52.38 -48.81 -19.76
C THR A 90 52.40 -50.32 -19.51
N LYS A 91 51.30 -50.88 -18.97
CA LYS A 91 51.20 -52.32 -18.68
C LYS A 91 51.07 -53.16 -19.95
N ALA A 92 50.40 -52.65 -20.98
CA ALA A 92 50.34 -53.30 -22.29
C ALA A 92 51.73 -53.35 -22.96
N GLU A 93 52.51 -52.28 -22.90
CA GLU A 93 53.89 -52.24 -23.39
C GLU A 93 54.79 -53.25 -22.63
N GLN A 94 54.69 -53.30 -21.30
CA GLN A 94 55.40 -54.29 -20.48
C GLN A 94 55.02 -55.73 -20.82
N LEU A 95 53.74 -55.98 -21.10
CA LEU A 95 53.25 -57.30 -21.52
C LEU A 95 53.86 -57.71 -22.86
N THR A 96 53.83 -56.82 -23.86
CA THR A 96 54.46 -57.08 -25.17
C THR A 96 55.96 -57.34 -25.04
N GLN A 97 56.66 -56.57 -24.21
CA GLN A 97 58.10 -56.78 -23.97
C GLN A 97 58.35 -58.15 -23.30
N THR A 98 57.55 -58.51 -22.30
CA THR A 98 57.66 -59.81 -21.61
C THR A 98 57.40 -60.97 -22.57
N GLU A 99 56.42 -60.85 -23.47
CA GLU A 99 56.14 -61.85 -24.51
C GLU A 99 57.31 -62.01 -25.48
N GLN A 100 57.95 -60.92 -25.90
CA GLN A 100 59.15 -60.97 -26.73
C GLN A 100 60.33 -61.63 -26.00
N ASP A 101 60.48 -61.39 -24.71
CA ASP A 101 61.58 -61.98 -23.93
C ASP A 101 61.35 -63.48 -23.70
N ILE A 102 60.10 -63.93 -23.47
CA ILE A 102 59.75 -65.36 -23.46
C ILE A 102 60.14 -66.02 -24.79
N LEU A 103 59.79 -65.42 -25.93
CA LEU A 103 60.15 -65.95 -27.26
C LEU A 103 61.67 -66.07 -27.46
N LYS A 104 62.46 -65.09 -26.97
CA LYS A 104 63.93 -65.15 -27.02
C LYS A 104 64.47 -66.27 -26.13
N ILE A 105 63.91 -66.46 -24.93
CA ILE A 105 64.29 -67.54 -24.01
C ILE A 105 64.00 -68.90 -24.66
N GLU A 106 62.81 -69.09 -25.25
CA GLU A 106 62.41 -70.32 -25.96
C GLU A 106 63.35 -70.66 -27.12
N LEU A 107 63.72 -69.66 -27.92
CA LEU A 107 64.67 -69.83 -29.02
C LEU A 107 66.06 -70.22 -28.50
N THR A 108 66.49 -69.65 -27.37
CA THR A 108 67.77 -69.97 -26.73
C THR A 108 67.77 -71.38 -26.15
N ILE A 109 66.70 -71.78 -25.46
CA ILE A 109 66.51 -73.15 -24.97
C ILE A 109 66.60 -74.15 -26.13
N SER A 110 65.88 -73.90 -27.23
CA SER A 110 65.90 -74.76 -28.43
C SER A 110 67.32 -74.91 -29.01
N LYS A 111 68.07 -73.79 -29.11
CA LYS A 111 69.47 -73.82 -29.54
C LYS A 111 70.35 -74.64 -28.61
N GLN A 112 70.23 -74.46 -27.30
CA GLN A 112 71.02 -75.20 -26.31
C GLN A 112 70.66 -76.69 -26.25
N GLN A 113 69.39 -77.05 -26.43
CA GLN A 113 68.96 -78.44 -26.56
C GLN A 113 69.58 -79.11 -27.80
N ASN A 114 69.68 -78.41 -28.93
CA ASN A 114 70.35 -78.92 -30.13
C ASN A 114 71.86 -79.09 -29.89
N ASN A 115 72.53 -78.12 -29.26
CA ASN A 115 73.94 -78.25 -28.88
C ASN A 115 74.19 -79.44 -27.94
N LEU A 116 73.28 -79.65 -26.98
CA LEU A 116 73.31 -80.78 -26.06
C LEU A 116 73.17 -82.10 -26.82
N ARG A 117 72.21 -82.21 -27.75
CA ARG A 117 72.02 -83.40 -28.60
C ARG A 117 73.26 -83.72 -29.43
N GLU A 118 73.86 -82.73 -30.07
CA GLU A 118 75.08 -82.92 -30.86
C GLU A 118 76.28 -83.33 -29.98
N SER A 119 76.41 -82.73 -28.79
CA SER A 119 77.46 -83.09 -27.83
C SER A 119 77.29 -84.51 -27.29
N VAL A 120 76.06 -84.93 -26.97
CA VAL A 120 75.72 -86.30 -26.56
C VAL A 120 75.95 -87.29 -27.71
N ARG A 121 75.54 -86.97 -28.94
CA ARG A 121 75.77 -87.78 -30.13
C ARG A 121 77.27 -87.97 -30.39
N THR A 122 78.06 -86.91 -30.24
CA THR A 122 79.53 -86.97 -30.37
C THR A 122 80.15 -87.84 -29.29
N MET A 123 79.72 -87.75 -28.02
CA MET A 123 80.15 -88.69 -26.97
C MET A 123 79.76 -90.13 -27.30
N TYR A 124 78.53 -90.37 -27.79
CA TYR A 124 78.06 -91.70 -28.15
C TYR A 124 78.89 -92.31 -29.28
N MET A 125 79.18 -91.55 -30.34
CA MET A 125 80.04 -91.98 -31.46
C MET A 125 81.46 -92.31 -31.00
N ILE A 126 82.04 -91.52 -30.08
CA ILE A 126 83.37 -91.80 -29.52
C ILE A 126 83.33 -93.07 -28.65
N SER A 127 82.30 -93.22 -27.81
CA SER A 127 82.13 -94.40 -26.96
C SER A 127 81.90 -95.70 -27.76
N ALA A 128 81.30 -95.59 -28.95
CA ALA A 128 81.10 -96.70 -29.87
C ALA A 128 82.36 -97.03 -30.70
N ALA A 129 83.27 -96.07 -30.92
CA ALA A 129 84.56 -96.28 -31.59
C ALA A 129 85.63 -96.85 -30.63
N THR A 130 85.52 -96.61 -29.32
CA THR A 130 86.38 -97.22 -28.30
C THR A 130 85.78 -98.54 -27.80
N ILE A 131 86.17 -99.65 -28.41
CA ILE A 131 85.88 -100.99 -27.88
C ILE A 131 86.76 -101.23 -26.63
N SER A 132 86.11 -101.14 -25.47
CA SER A 132 86.38 -101.90 -24.22
C SER A 132 87.67 -101.67 -23.41
N PRO A 133 87.61 -101.96 -22.08
CA PRO A 133 88.01 -101.04 -21.04
C PRO A 133 89.31 -101.40 -20.34
N LEU A 134 89.89 -100.41 -19.65
CA LEU A 134 91.08 -100.48 -18.80
C LEU A 134 92.39 -100.80 -19.54
N ILE A 135 93.24 -99.79 -19.69
CA ILE A 135 94.59 -99.71 -19.10
C ILE A 135 95.29 -98.47 -19.68
N PHE A 136 95.68 -97.54 -18.80
CA PHE A 136 96.64 -96.50 -19.13
C PHE A 136 97.99 -97.13 -19.51
N ARG A 137 98.46 -96.92 -20.74
CA ARG A 137 99.90 -96.95 -21.03
C ARG A 137 100.26 -96.10 -22.25
N ASN A 138 100.95 -95.00 -21.96
CA ASN A 138 101.84 -94.22 -22.83
C ASN A 138 101.32 -93.84 -24.21
N ILE A 139 100.19 -93.14 -24.25
CA ILE A 139 99.89 -92.17 -25.31
C ILE A 139 99.98 -90.79 -24.66
N GLU A 140 100.93 -89.99 -25.12
CA GLU A 140 100.92 -88.54 -24.91
C GLU A 140 99.59 -87.95 -25.42
N THR A 141 99.01 -87.06 -24.61
CA THR A 141 98.12 -85.96 -25.02
C THR A 141 96.63 -86.21 -25.30
N ASN A 142 95.83 -85.21 -24.92
CA ASN A 142 94.51 -84.81 -25.42
C ASN A 142 93.26 -85.69 -25.17
N GLU A 143 93.28 -87.02 -25.26
CA GLU A 143 92.01 -87.78 -25.39
C GLU A 143 91.20 -87.97 -24.08
N THR A 144 91.83 -88.34 -22.96
CA THR A 144 91.15 -88.48 -21.65
C THR A 144 90.75 -87.13 -21.05
N GLN A 145 91.59 -86.11 -21.26
CA GLN A 145 91.25 -84.72 -20.96
C GLN A 145 90.04 -84.28 -21.79
N SER A 146 89.98 -84.61 -23.09
CA SER A 146 88.84 -84.32 -23.98
C SER A 146 87.53 -84.91 -23.44
N LEU A 147 87.53 -86.12 -22.87
CA LEU A 147 86.32 -86.73 -22.31
C LEU A 147 85.82 -85.99 -21.06
N VAL A 148 86.73 -85.63 -20.14
CA VAL A 148 86.39 -84.85 -18.92
C VAL A 148 85.91 -83.43 -19.28
N TYR A 149 86.56 -82.76 -20.23
CA TYR A 149 86.10 -81.46 -20.74
C TYR A 149 84.70 -81.55 -21.36
N LYS A 150 84.42 -82.60 -22.14
CA LYS A 150 83.09 -82.81 -22.74
C LYS A 150 82.01 -83.12 -21.70
N GLN A 151 82.34 -83.88 -20.64
CA GLN A 151 81.40 -84.13 -19.54
C GLN A 151 81.12 -82.87 -18.71
N ALA A 152 82.13 -82.01 -18.48
CA ALA A 152 81.94 -80.70 -17.85
C ALA A 152 81.08 -79.76 -18.70
N ILE A 153 81.25 -79.77 -20.03
CA ILE A 153 80.40 -79.02 -20.97
C ILE A 153 78.95 -79.49 -20.91
N LEU A 154 78.70 -80.80 -20.81
CA LEU A 154 77.34 -81.36 -20.66
C LEU A 154 76.67 -80.94 -19.35
N THR A 155 77.37 -81.04 -18.22
CA THR A 155 76.84 -80.58 -16.92
C THR A 155 76.52 -79.09 -16.96
N ARG A 156 77.46 -78.26 -17.46
CA ARG A 156 77.25 -76.81 -17.61
C ARG A 156 76.07 -76.48 -18.52
N THR A 157 75.96 -77.14 -19.68
CA THR A 157 74.84 -76.91 -20.62
C THR A 157 73.50 -77.32 -20.00
N LYS A 158 73.47 -78.37 -19.18
CA LYS A 158 72.29 -78.80 -18.43
C LYS A 158 71.89 -77.77 -17.36
N ASP A 159 72.85 -77.27 -16.60
CA ASP A 159 72.61 -76.24 -15.58
C ASP A 159 72.12 -74.92 -16.21
N GLU A 160 72.70 -74.53 -17.36
CA GLU A 160 72.23 -73.39 -18.16
C GLU A 160 70.79 -73.60 -18.69
N LEU A 161 70.42 -74.82 -19.12
CA LEU A 161 69.05 -75.15 -19.53
C LEU A 161 68.05 -75.08 -18.38
N VAL A 162 68.43 -75.55 -17.17
CA VAL A 162 67.59 -75.44 -15.96
C VAL A 162 67.37 -73.96 -15.63
N GLY A 163 68.43 -73.14 -15.60
CA GLY A 163 68.31 -71.70 -15.33
C GLY A 163 67.46 -70.96 -16.36
N LEU A 164 67.56 -71.30 -17.66
CA LEU A 164 66.69 -70.73 -18.70
C LEU A 164 65.23 -71.17 -18.55
N SER A 165 64.98 -72.41 -18.13
CA SER A 165 63.63 -72.92 -17.86
C SER A 165 63.00 -72.21 -16.66
N GLU A 166 63.75 -71.94 -15.60
CA GLU A 166 63.30 -71.15 -14.44
C GLU A 166 62.98 -69.71 -14.85
N GLN A 167 63.85 -69.07 -15.64
CA GLN A 167 63.59 -67.73 -16.19
C GLN A 167 62.34 -67.67 -17.06
N GLN A 168 62.10 -68.70 -17.90
CA GLN A 168 60.89 -68.81 -18.71
C GLN A 168 59.64 -68.92 -17.84
N GLN A 169 59.69 -69.71 -16.76
CA GLN A 169 58.58 -69.85 -15.82
C GLN A 169 58.26 -68.51 -15.13
N THR A 170 59.27 -67.82 -14.59
CA THR A 170 59.08 -66.50 -13.97
C THR A 170 58.52 -65.48 -14.96
N ALA A 171 59.02 -65.43 -16.20
CA ALA A 171 58.48 -64.55 -17.23
C ALA A 171 57.02 -64.86 -17.58
N THR A 172 56.64 -66.15 -17.58
CA THR A 172 55.26 -66.60 -17.80
C THR A 172 54.34 -66.18 -16.64
N GLU A 173 54.80 -66.26 -15.40
CA GLU A 173 54.07 -65.77 -14.23
C GLU A 173 53.86 -64.25 -14.28
N ILE A 174 54.91 -63.49 -14.62
CA ILE A 174 54.83 -62.03 -14.84
C ILE A 174 53.82 -61.70 -15.95
N LYS A 175 53.86 -62.43 -17.08
CA LYS A 175 52.89 -62.28 -18.17
C LYS A 175 51.45 -62.46 -17.67
N ASN A 176 51.18 -63.53 -16.94
CA ASN A 176 49.83 -63.82 -16.43
C ASN A 176 49.34 -62.72 -15.47
N LEU A 177 50.21 -62.19 -14.61
CA LEU A 177 49.90 -61.05 -13.74
C LEU A 177 49.60 -59.78 -14.56
N LEU A 178 50.40 -59.49 -15.59
CA LEU A 178 50.19 -58.34 -16.48
C LEU A 178 48.87 -58.43 -17.25
N VAL A 179 48.50 -59.63 -17.72
CA VAL A 179 47.19 -59.88 -18.37
C VAL A 179 46.05 -59.58 -17.40
N LYS A 180 46.15 -60.04 -16.14
CA LYS A 180 45.14 -59.77 -15.11
C LYS A 180 45.02 -58.27 -14.80
N ILE A 181 46.14 -57.60 -14.55
CA ILE A 181 46.18 -56.14 -14.28
C ILE A 181 45.60 -55.35 -15.46
N LYS A 182 45.92 -55.75 -16.70
CA LYS A 182 45.36 -55.12 -17.91
C LYS A 182 43.84 -55.22 -17.95
N ALA A 183 43.27 -56.39 -17.67
CA ALA A 183 41.81 -56.61 -17.65
C ALA A 183 41.11 -55.81 -16.52
N GLU A 184 41.75 -55.69 -15.35
CA GLU A 184 41.25 -54.86 -14.25
C GLU A 184 41.24 -53.37 -14.63
N LEU A 185 42.30 -52.86 -15.26
CA LEU A 185 42.39 -51.48 -15.73
C LEU A 185 41.37 -51.18 -16.86
N GLU A 186 41.15 -52.13 -17.78
CA GLU A 186 40.11 -52.00 -18.82
C GLU A 186 38.70 -51.91 -18.21
N THR A 187 38.44 -52.69 -17.16
CA THR A 187 37.18 -52.62 -16.40
C THR A 187 37.02 -51.27 -15.72
N GLU A 188 38.05 -50.81 -15.00
CA GLU A 188 38.04 -49.52 -14.30
C GLU A 188 37.81 -48.35 -15.28
N ILE A 189 38.43 -48.38 -16.47
CA ILE A 189 38.20 -47.39 -17.54
C ILE A 189 36.74 -47.38 -17.99
N SER A 190 36.11 -48.56 -18.13
CA SER A 190 34.70 -48.69 -18.50
C SER A 190 33.79 -48.06 -17.43
N ASP A 191 34.05 -48.34 -16.16
CA ASP A 191 33.28 -47.81 -15.03
C ASP A 191 33.44 -46.29 -14.90
N LEU A 192 34.67 -45.78 -14.99
CA LEU A 192 34.95 -44.34 -14.98
C LEU A 192 34.32 -43.62 -16.17
N THR A 193 34.31 -44.24 -17.36
CA THR A 193 33.63 -43.68 -18.55
C THR A 193 32.11 -43.64 -18.36
N THR A 194 31.52 -44.65 -17.73
CA THR A 194 30.09 -44.68 -17.40
C THR A 194 29.75 -43.61 -16.38
N ARG A 195 30.54 -43.47 -15.31
CA ARG A 195 30.41 -42.41 -14.32
C ARG A 195 30.53 -41.02 -14.94
N GLN A 196 31.50 -40.82 -15.84
CA GLN A 196 31.68 -39.58 -16.59
C GLN A 196 30.42 -39.20 -17.37
N LYS A 197 29.83 -40.15 -18.12
CA LYS A 197 28.58 -39.93 -18.88
C LYS A 197 27.40 -39.58 -17.97
N SER A 198 27.27 -40.27 -16.84
CA SER A 198 26.24 -39.96 -15.84
C SER A 198 26.40 -38.54 -15.29
N LEU A 199 27.61 -38.13 -14.91
CA LEU A 199 27.89 -36.78 -14.41
C LEU A 199 27.56 -35.71 -15.44
N VAL A 200 27.91 -35.90 -16.72
CA VAL A 200 27.55 -34.95 -17.79
C VAL A 200 26.03 -34.79 -17.90
N SER A 201 25.28 -35.90 -17.84
CA SER A 201 23.82 -35.87 -17.85
C SER A 201 23.25 -35.10 -16.65
N THR A 202 23.72 -35.40 -15.44
CA THR A 202 23.27 -34.73 -14.21
C THR A 202 23.64 -33.25 -14.19
N ILE A 203 24.83 -32.88 -14.65
CA ILE A 203 25.26 -31.48 -14.80
C ILE A 203 24.29 -30.73 -15.73
N SER A 204 23.97 -31.31 -16.89
CA SER A 204 23.04 -30.71 -17.85
C SER A 204 21.63 -30.52 -17.25
N GLN A 205 21.13 -31.54 -16.55
CA GLN A 205 19.83 -31.45 -15.86
C GLN A 205 19.82 -30.37 -14.78
N THR A 206 20.83 -30.30 -13.92
CA THR A 206 20.97 -29.28 -12.88
C THR A 206 21.09 -27.88 -13.48
N GLN A 207 21.82 -27.72 -14.59
CA GLN A 207 21.93 -26.45 -15.31
C GLN A 207 20.57 -25.99 -15.87
N ASN A 208 19.77 -26.91 -16.40
CA ASN A 208 18.42 -26.60 -16.89
C ASN A 208 17.48 -26.18 -15.75
N SER A 209 17.55 -26.87 -14.60
CA SER A 209 16.79 -26.50 -13.39
C SER A 209 17.22 -25.14 -12.85
N LEU A 210 18.52 -24.84 -12.83
CA LEU A 210 19.06 -23.54 -12.44
C LEU A 210 18.53 -22.41 -13.35
N THR A 211 18.58 -22.63 -14.67
CA THR A 211 18.09 -21.66 -15.67
C THR A 211 16.58 -21.42 -15.52
N SER A 212 15.83 -22.48 -15.23
CA SER A 212 14.39 -22.40 -14.98
C SER A 212 14.09 -21.60 -13.71
N ALA A 213 14.81 -21.87 -12.61
CA ALA A 213 14.68 -21.14 -11.36
C ALA A 213 15.05 -19.65 -11.51
N GLN A 214 16.13 -19.34 -12.27
CA GLN A 214 16.52 -17.97 -12.59
C GLN A 214 15.42 -17.23 -13.39
N SER A 215 14.83 -17.90 -14.38
CA SER A 215 13.74 -17.34 -15.18
C SER A 215 12.48 -17.07 -14.34
N GLN A 216 12.13 -17.99 -13.43
CA GLN A 216 11.02 -17.80 -12.49
C GLN A 216 11.28 -16.63 -11.54
N LEU A 217 12.51 -16.50 -11.03
CA LEU A 217 12.91 -15.41 -10.13
C LEU A 217 12.79 -14.05 -10.84
N GLN A 218 13.23 -13.95 -12.09
CA GLN A 218 13.07 -12.74 -12.90
C GLN A 218 11.59 -12.38 -13.11
N ASN A 219 10.76 -13.35 -13.47
CA ASN A 219 9.33 -13.13 -13.68
C ASN A 219 8.61 -12.70 -12.39
N LEU A 220 8.87 -13.37 -11.27
CA LEU A 220 8.29 -12.98 -9.98
C LEU A 220 8.77 -11.60 -9.52
N SER A 221 10.04 -11.27 -9.76
CA SER A 221 10.57 -9.93 -9.45
C SER A 221 9.85 -8.84 -10.26
N GLN A 222 9.48 -9.12 -11.51
CA GLN A 222 8.71 -8.19 -12.32
C GLN A 222 7.25 -8.10 -11.84
N SER A 223 6.63 -9.23 -11.47
CA SER A 223 5.30 -9.24 -10.84
C SER A 223 5.27 -8.41 -9.54
N LEU A 224 6.30 -8.54 -8.69
CA LEU A 224 6.42 -7.76 -7.46
C LEU A 224 6.44 -6.25 -7.74
N ALA A 225 7.20 -5.80 -8.74
CA ALA A 225 7.23 -4.41 -9.15
C ALA A 225 5.86 -3.92 -9.66
N GLY A 226 5.11 -4.78 -10.36
CA GLY A 226 3.73 -4.48 -10.78
C GLY A 226 2.76 -4.34 -9.61
N ILE A 227 2.87 -5.22 -8.61
CA ILE A 227 2.08 -5.13 -7.37
C ILE A 227 2.42 -3.83 -6.61
N ASP A 228 3.68 -3.45 -6.53
CA ASP A 228 4.09 -2.19 -5.90
C ASP A 228 3.50 -0.95 -6.60
N GLN A 229 3.45 -0.95 -7.94
CA GLN A 229 2.78 0.10 -8.71
C GLN A 229 1.27 0.13 -8.44
N GLN A 230 0.62 -1.03 -8.36
CA GLN A 230 -0.80 -1.13 -8.05
C GLN A 230 -1.11 -0.58 -6.65
N ILE A 231 -0.31 -0.94 -5.64
CA ILE A 231 -0.42 -0.41 -4.27
C ILE A 231 -0.30 1.12 -4.30
N SER A 232 0.72 1.67 -4.97
CA SER A 232 0.91 3.12 -5.08
C SER A 232 -0.28 3.84 -5.73
N SER A 233 -0.85 3.26 -6.80
CA SER A 233 -2.03 3.81 -7.47
C SER A 233 -3.27 3.78 -6.57
N LEU A 234 -3.52 2.65 -5.91
CA LEU A 234 -4.66 2.50 -4.99
C LEU A 234 -4.55 3.44 -3.80
N THR A 235 -3.35 3.61 -3.22
CA THR A 235 -3.10 4.60 -2.16
C THR A 235 -3.40 6.03 -2.63
N THR A 236 -3.00 6.38 -3.86
CA THR A 236 -3.30 7.70 -4.43
C THR A 236 -4.80 7.91 -4.61
N GLN A 237 -5.50 6.91 -5.16
CA GLN A 237 -6.96 6.96 -5.32
C GLN A 237 -7.67 7.08 -3.97
N GLN A 238 -7.20 6.35 -2.96
CA GLN A 238 -7.71 6.43 -1.60
C GLN A 238 -7.55 7.86 -1.05
N GLN A 239 -6.37 8.47 -1.19
CA GLN A 239 -6.13 9.85 -0.76
C GLN A 239 -7.05 10.86 -1.47
N GLN A 240 -7.31 10.67 -2.76
CA GLN A 240 -8.23 11.51 -3.51
C GLN A 240 -9.68 11.37 -3.01
N ILE A 241 -10.14 10.14 -2.75
CA ILE A 241 -11.47 9.89 -2.17
C ILE A 241 -11.57 10.52 -0.79
N LEU A 242 -10.52 10.43 0.03
CA LEU A 242 -10.48 11.07 1.36
C LEU A 242 -10.50 12.59 1.28
N ALA A 243 -9.76 13.18 0.34
CA ALA A 243 -9.81 14.61 0.08
C ALA A 243 -11.21 15.04 -0.43
N ALA A 244 -11.84 14.23 -1.27
CA ALA A 244 -13.20 14.46 -1.74
C ALA A 244 -14.22 14.32 -0.60
N LYS A 245 -14.07 13.33 0.29
CA LYS A 245 -14.90 13.14 1.48
C LYS A 245 -14.74 14.34 2.42
N ALA A 246 -13.52 14.84 2.62
CA ALA A 246 -13.25 16.04 3.39
C ALA A 246 -13.80 17.32 2.73
N ALA A 247 -13.73 17.45 1.41
CA ALA A 247 -14.26 18.59 0.67
C ALA A 247 -15.80 18.59 0.62
N ALA A 248 -16.41 17.42 0.46
CA ALA A 248 -17.84 17.24 0.60
C ALA A 248 -18.29 17.51 2.04
N ALA A 249 -17.45 17.14 3.02
CA ALA A 249 -17.53 17.56 4.42
C ALA A 249 -17.28 19.06 4.66
N LEU A 250 -17.15 19.87 3.60
CA LEU A 250 -17.08 21.33 3.65
C LEU A 250 -18.08 21.99 2.68
N ALA A 251 -18.87 21.20 1.93
CA ALA A 251 -19.94 21.72 1.09
C ALA A 251 -20.95 22.44 1.99
N SER A 252 -21.47 23.59 1.54
CA SER A 252 -22.40 24.44 2.30
C SER A 252 -23.83 24.14 1.87
N THR A 253 -24.65 23.53 2.72
CA THR A 253 -26.12 23.59 2.56
C THR A 253 -26.66 24.94 3.03
N THR A 254 -27.67 25.45 2.32
CA THR A 254 -28.45 26.62 2.72
C THR A 254 -29.77 26.16 3.36
N VAL A 255 -30.49 27.04 4.06
CA VAL A 255 -31.86 26.74 4.55
C VAL A 255 -32.78 26.37 3.38
N GLY A 256 -32.46 26.85 2.17
CA GLY A 256 -33.24 26.63 0.96
C GLY A 256 -34.65 27.24 1.06
N ASN A 257 -35.47 26.95 0.06
CA ASN A 257 -36.86 27.45 0.01
C ASN A 257 -37.85 26.59 0.81
N THR A 258 -37.39 25.52 1.45
CA THR A 258 -38.22 24.53 2.14
C THR A 258 -37.64 24.23 3.51
N GLU A 259 -38.46 24.35 4.56
CA GLU A 259 -38.05 23.94 5.91
C GLU A 259 -37.88 22.43 6.00
N LEU A 260 -36.84 22.01 6.73
CA LEU A 260 -36.59 20.60 7.01
C LEU A 260 -37.28 20.19 8.31
N ASN A 261 -37.79 18.95 8.36
CA ASN A 261 -38.41 18.38 9.54
C ASN A 261 -37.33 17.85 10.51
N PRO A 262 -37.20 18.40 11.74
CA PRO A 262 -36.23 17.94 12.74
C PRO A 262 -36.36 16.45 13.10
N ALA A 263 -37.57 15.88 13.04
CA ALA A 263 -37.82 14.48 13.39
C ALA A 263 -37.22 13.47 12.39
N LEU A 264 -36.78 13.92 11.21
CA LEU A 264 -36.13 13.07 10.20
C LEU A 264 -34.61 13.01 10.34
N ILE A 265 -34.06 13.70 11.34
CA ILE A 265 -32.65 14.12 11.35
C ILE A 265 -31.82 13.42 12.44
N GLU A 266 -32.43 12.87 13.48
CA GLU A 266 -31.71 12.31 14.63
C GLU A 266 -32.04 10.84 14.90
N GLN A 267 -31.00 10.01 15.02
CA GLN A 267 -31.11 8.61 15.39
C GLN A 267 -30.93 8.46 16.90
N SER A 268 -31.80 7.70 17.56
CA SER A 268 -31.66 7.40 19.00
C SER A 268 -30.44 6.49 19.27
N PRO A 269 -29.80 6.61 20.44
CA PRO A 269 -28.71 5.72 20.83
C PRO A 269 -29.20 4.25 20.91
N PRO A 270 -28.30 3.28 20.67
CA PRO A 270 -28.60 1.88 20.94
C PRO A 270 -28.99 1.66 22.41
N LYS A 271 -30.05 0.88 22.64
CA LYS A 271 -30.61 0.60 23.98
C LYS A 271 -30.17 -0.76 24.53
N ASP A 272 -28.88 -1.05 24.45
CA ASP A 272 -28.32 -2.35 24.86
C ASP A 272 -27.62 -2.33 26.23
N GLY A 273 -27.56 -1.17 26.89
CA GLY A 273 -26.89 -0.98 28.19
C GLY A 273 -25.40 -0.67 28.10
N THR A 274 -24.85 -0.54 26.89
CA THR A 274 -23.46 -0.15 26.63
C THR A 274 -23.33 1.38 26.55
N VAL A 275 -22.14 1.90 26.84
CA VAL A 275 -21.82 3.32 26.66
C VAL A 275 -21.52 3.60 25.18
N TYR A 276 -22.22 4.59 24.62
CA TYR A 276 -21.94 5.14 23.30
C TYR A 276 -21.68 6.63 23.41
N PHE A 277 -20.83 7.13 22.51
CA PHE A 277 -20.54 8.54 22.35
C PHE A 277 -21.05 9.02 21.01
N SER A 278 -21.50 10.27 20.96
CA SER A 278 -21.88 10.95 19.74
C SER A 278 -21.27 12.34 19.72
N PHE A 279 -20.74 12.77 18.59
CA PHE A 279 -20.11 14.08 18.44
C PHE A 279 -21.07 15.02 17.72
N TRP A 280 -21.51 16.04 18.45
CA TRP A 280 -22.53 16.97 18.00
C TRP A 280 -21.88 18.29 17.66
N THR A 281 -22.32 18.91 16.59
CA THR A 281 -21.81 20.20 16.14
C THR A 281 -22.84 21.28 16.37
N TYR A 282 -22.36 22.50 16.60
CA TYR A 282 -23.19 23.68 16.69
C TYR A 282 -23.09 24.52 15.42
N GLY A 283 -24.26 24.80 14.84
CA GLY A 283 -24.39 25.60 13.63
C GLY A 283 -23.88 24.91 12.37
N TYR A 284 -24.28 25.46 11.23
CA TYR A 284 -23.91 25.02 9.90
C TYR A 284 -24.45 26.04 8.87
N PRO A 285 -23.74 26.40 7.78
CA PRO A 285 -22.39 26.00 7.37
C PRO A 285 -21.30 26.91 7.97
N HIS A 286 -20.93 27.99 7.28
CA HIS A 286 -19.72 28.77 7.55
C HIS A 286 -19.84 29.78 8.71
N ARG A 287 -21.06 30.10 9.19
CA ARG A 287 -21.32 30.95 10.37
C ARG A 287 -20.79 32.39 10.27
N VAL A 288 -20.50 32.89 9.06
CA VAL A 288 -19.98 34.26 8.83
C VAL A 288 -21.10 35.17 8.33
N GLY A 289 -21.23 36.35 8.94
CA GLY A 289 -22.24 37.33 8.58
C GLY A 289 -23.61 37.00 9.19
N MET A 290 -24.69 37.27 8.45
CA MET A 290 -26.04 37.11 8.99
C MET A 290 -26.42 35.64 9.18
N ASN A 291 -26.79 35.28 10.41
CA ASN A 291 -27.38 34.00 10.76
C ASN A 291 -28.86 34.00 10.37
N GLN A 292 -29.30 33.15 9.44
CA GLN A 292 -30.67 33.19 8.91
C GLN A 292 -31.71 32.74 9.95
N TYR A 293 -31.46 31.60 10.61
CA TYR A 293 -32.30 31.16 11.73
C TYR A 293 -32.18 32.10 12.94
N GLY A 294 -31.00 32.69 13.17
CA GLY A 294 -30.81 33.70 14.22
C GLY A 294 -31.58 34.98 13.92
N ALA A 295 -31.59 35.46 12.67
CA ALA A 295 -32.41 36.59 12.24
C ALA A 295 -33.90 36.29 12.40
N PHE A 296 -34.33 35.07 12.11
CA PHE A 296 -35.69 34.61 12.35
C PHE A 296 -36.06 34.66 13.83
N GLY A 297 -35.24 34.08 14.72
CA GLY A 297 -35.45 34.15 16.16
C GLY A 297 -35.41 35.57 16.72
N ARG A 298 -34.53 36.44 16.20
CA ARG A 298 -34.49 37.87 16.56
C ARG A 298 -35.75 38.61 16.15
N ALA A 299 -36.28 38.34 14.95
CA ALA A 299 -37.54 38.90 14.49
C ALA A 299 -38.72 38.43 15.36
N GLN A 300 -38.74 37.16 15.75
CA GLN A 300 -39.73 36.62 16.71
C GLN A 300 -39.62 37.29 18.09
N ALA A 301 -38.40 37.66 18.50
CA ALA A 301 -38.15 38.46 19.70
C ALA A 301 -38.47 39.96 19.53
N GLY A 302 -39.01 40.38 18.39
CA GLY A 302 -39.48 41.75 18.14
C GLY A 302 -38.40 42.73 17.68
N GLN A 303 -37.20 42.26 17.31
CA GLN A 303 -36.16 43.14 16.77
C GLN A 303 -36.50 43.60 15.35
N SER A 304 -36.24 44.87 15.08
CA SER A 304 -36.39 45.46 13.74
C SER A 304 -35.30 44.99 12.79
N VAL A 305 -35.56 45.09 11.48
CA VAL A 305 -34.56 44.85 10.42
C VAL A 305 -33.23 45.57 10.69
N ALA A 306 -33.27 46.82 11.13
CA ALA A 306 -32.06 47.60 11.38
C ALA A 306 -31.25 47.06 12.56
N GLU A 307 -31.90 46.55 13.61
CA GLU A 307 -31.23 45.91 14.75
C GLU A 307 -30.63 44.56 14.36
N ILE A 308 -31.36 43.76 13.59
CA ILE A 308 -30.89 42.47 13.05
C ILE A 308 -29.64 42.69 12.20
N LEU A 309 -29.70 43.57 11.19
CA LEU A 309 -28.58 43.81 10.29
C LEU A 309 -27.37 44.42 11.01
N ARG A 310 -27.58 45.37 11.92
CA ARG A 310 -26.48 45.98 12.68
C ARG A 310 -25.77 44.98 13.58
N THR A 311 -26.49 43.98 14.08
CA THR A 311 -25.90 42.91 14.88
C THR A 311 -24.90 42.10 14.06
N TYR A 312 -25.27 41.70 12.84
CA TYR A 312 -24.43 40.83 12.02
C TYR A 312 -23.41 41.57 11.15
N TYR A 313 -23.64 42.85 10.86
CA TYR A 313 -22.80 43.69 10.01
C TYR A 313 -22.30 44.93 10.76
N ALA A 314 -21.37 44.73 11.69
CA ALA A 314 -20.88 45.78 12.57
C ALA A 314 -20.20 46.94 11.80
N GLY A 315 -20.40 48.17 12.27
CA GLY A 315 -19.74 49.36 11.69
C GLY A 315 -20.22 49.76 10.30
N THR A 316 -21.38 49.28 9.86
CA THR A 316 -22.00 49.59 8.56
C THR A 316 -23.18 50.54 8.70
N THR A 317 -23.59 51.16 7.58
CA THR A 317 -24.81 51.97 7.48
C THR A 317 -25.85 51.27 6.60
N LEU A 318 -27.13 51.42 6.97
CA LEU A 318 -28.25 50.99 6.14
C LEU A 318 -28.75 52.22 5.36
N GLU A 319 -28.65 52.17 4.04
CA GLU A 319 -29.00 53.30 3.17
C GLU A 319 -29.85 52.83 1.99
N THR A 320 -30.66 53.73 1.44
CA THR A 320 -31.40 53.49 0.21
C THR A 320 -30.65 54.10 -0.97
N ILE A 321 -30.30 53.27 -1.95
CA ILE A 321 -29.61 53.69 -3.17
C ILE A 321 -30.46 53.43 -4.40
N THR A 322 -30.08 54.06 -5.52
CA THR A 322 -30.56 53.64 -6.84
C THR A 322 -29.85 52.36 -7.25
N THR A 323 -30.63 51.30 -7.47
CA THR A 323 -30.13 50.00 -7.93
C THR A 323 -30.07 49.94 -9.47
N PRO A 324 -29.23 49.07 -10.06
CA PRO A 324 -29.21 48.88 -11.50
C PRO A 324 -30.55 48.33 -11.98
N ASN A 325 -30.95 48.67 -13.21
CA ASN A 325 -32.21 48.17 -13.80
C ASN A 325 -32.18 46.65 -14.01
N SER A 326 -31.00 46.07 -14.25
CA SER A 326 -30.83 44.66 -14.56
C SER A 326 -29.54 44.09 -13.98
N ILE A 327 -29.51 42.77 -13.87
CA ILE A 327 -28.34 41.98 -13.49
C ILE A 327 -28.20 40.79 -14.45
N THR A 328 -26.96 40.40 -14.75
CA THR A 328 -26.69 39.20 -15.52
C THR A 328 -26.53 38.00 -14.57
N ILE A 329 -27.36 36.98 -14.75
CA ILE A 329 -27.24 35.70 -14.05
C ILE A 329 -26.57 34.67 -14.97
N THR A 330 -25.69 33.83 -14.42
CA THR A 330 -25.10 32.68 -15.10
C THR A 330 -25.80 31.41 -14.65
N THR A 331 -26.43 30.72 -15.61
CA THR A 331 -27.10 29.42 -15.40
C THR A 331 -26.38 28.31 -16.16
N ALA A 332 -26.80 27.06 -15.97
CA ALA A 332 -26.28 25.95 -16.78
C ALA A 332 -26.55 26.12 -18.29
N GLN A 333 -27.54 26.95 -18.65
CA GLN A 333 -27.93 27.26 -20.03
C GLN A 333 -27.20 28.49 -20.59
N GLY A 334 -26.34 29.14 -19.79
CA GLY A 334 -25.60 30.34 -20.14
C GLY A 334 -26.06 31.59 -19.37
N ASP A 335 -25.51 32.73 -19.78
CA ASP A 335 -25.78 34.03 -19.16
C ASP A 335 -27.11 34.62 -19.64
N SER A 336 -27.85 35.26 -18.73
CA SER A 336 -29.12 35.93 -19.03
C SER A 336 -29.26 37.21 -18.21
N SER A 337 -29.68 38.30 -18.84
CA SER A 337 -29.96 39.56 -18.16
C SER A 337 -31.42 39.62 -17.74
N ILE A 338 -31.69 39.87 -16.46
CA ILE A 338 -33.03 39.94 -15.86
C ILE A 338 -33.19 41.21 -15.02
N ALA A 339 -34.42 41.62 -14.70
CA ALA A 339 -34.66 42.80 -13.87
C ALA A 339 -34.10 42.59 -12.46
N PHE A 340 -33.38 43.58 -11.91
CA PHE A 340 -32.67 43.38 -10.64
C PHE A 340 -33.63 43.25 -9.45
N GLU A 341 -34.52 44.22 -9.25
CA GLU A 341 -35.48 44.19 -8.13
C GLU A 341 -36.68 43.29 -8.44
N GLU A 342 -37.22 43.40 -9.65
CA GLU A 342 -38.51 42.80 -10.02
C GLU A 342 -38.41 41.31 -10.41
N ASP A 343 -37.23 40.80 -10.77
CA ASP A 343 -37.04 39.38 -11.09
C ASP A 343 -35.99 38.73 -10.17
N TYR A 344 -34.75 39.25 -10.16
CA TYR A 344 -33.64 38.63 -9.44
C TYR A 344 -33.90 38.56 -7.93
N LEU A 345 -34.17 39.69 -7.27
CA LEU A 345 -34.46 39.70 -5.83
C LEU A 345 -35.73 38.92 -5.46
N LEU A 346 -36.79 39.02 -6.28
CA LEU A 346 -38.00 38.22 -6.06
C LEU A 346 -37.75 36.72 -6.21
N GLY A 347 -36.72 36.28 -6.94
CA GLY A 347 -36.37 34.88 -7.14
C GLY A 347 -35.33 34.30 -6.16
N ILE A 348 -34.83 35.07 -5.18
CA ILE A 348 -33.85 34.56 -4.20
C ILE A 348 -34.48 33.53 -3.26
N GLY A 349 -33.93 32.32 -3.27
CA GLY A 349 -34.45 31.11 -2.62
C GLY A 349 -33.81 30.75 -1.28
N GLU A 350 -33.31 31.73 -0.52
CA GLU A 350 -32.41 31.47 0.62
C GLU A 350 -33.12 31.18 1.96
N MET A 351 -34.28 31.78 2.20
CA MET A 351 -35.09 31.60 3.42
C MET A 351 -36.54 31.25 3.07
N PRO A 352 -37.20 30.30 3.74
CA PRO A 352 -38.59 29.93 3.44
C PRO A 352 -39.53 31.14 3.52
N SER A 353 -40.33 31.37 2.47
CA SER A 353 -41.24 32.53 2.43
C SER A 353 -42.28 32.50 3.54
N CYS A 354 -42.66 31.32 4.05
CA CYS A 354 -43.63 31.19 5.13
C CYS A 354 -43.14 31.73 6.48
N TRP A 355 -41.84 31.97 6.67
CA TRP A 355 -41.34 32.59 7.91
C TRP A 355 -41.94 33.97 8.15
N GLY A 356 -42.32 34.68 7.09
CA GLY A 356 -42.93 36.00 7.19
C GLY A 356 -44.41 35.99 7.57
N SER A 357 -45.04 34.82 7.75
CA SER A 357 -46.45 34.78 8.13
C SER A 357 -46.66 35.33 9.56
N PRO A 358 -47.83 35.91 9.86
CA PRO A 358 -48.10 36.52 11.17
C PRO A 358 -47.94 35.55 12.35
N ASP A 359 -48.24 34.27 12.16
CA ASP A 359 -48.10 33.21 13.16
C ASP A 359 -46.63 32.81 13.40
N ARG A 360 -45.75 33.04 12.42
CA ARG A 360 -44.32 32.72 12.50
C ARG A 360 -43.47 33.91 12.94
N GLY A 361 -43.91 35.15 12.71
CA GLY A 361 -43.29 36.37 13.22
C GLY A 361 -41.97 36.77 12.55
N GLY A 362 -41.62 36.18 11.42
CA GLY A 362 -40.30 36.31 10.78
C GLY A 362 -40.19 37.32 9.65
N LEU A 363 -41.16 38.23 9.48
CA LEU A 363 -41.16 39.17 8.33
C LEU A 363 -39.93 40.09 8.34
N GLU A 364 -39.51 40.57 9.51
CA GLU A 364 -38.30 41.39 9.64
C GLU A 364 -37.02 40.60 9.27
N ALA A 365 -37.01 39.29 9.47
CA ALA A 365 -35.91 38.44 9.03
C ALA A 365 -35.87 38.30 7.49
N LEU A 366 -37.03 38.15 6.83
CA LEU A 366 -37.10 38.13 5.37
C LEU A 366 -36.65 39.46 4.76
N LYS A 367 -37.03 40.58 5.38
CA LYS A 367 -36.57 41.93 4.98
C LYS A 367 -35.06 42.08 5.13
N ALA A 368 -34.50 41.64 6.27
CA ALA A 368 -33.05 41.63 6.47
C ALA A 368 -32.33 40.78 5.40
N GLN A 369 -32.88 39.61 5.05
CA GLN A 369 -32.36 38.76 3.98
C GLN A 369 -32.47 39.40 2.60
N ALA A 370 -33.56 40.10 2.27
CA ALA A 370 -33.69 40.82 1.00
C ALA A 370 -32.62 41.92 0.88
N ILE A 371 -32.37 42.67 1.95
CA ILE A 371 -31.32 43.71 2.00
C ILE A 371 -29.92 43.10 1.89
N ALA A 372 -29.64 42.03 2.65
CA ALA A 372 -28.35 41.34 2.59
C ALA A 372 -28.11 40.75 1.19
N ALA A 373 -29.12 40.12 0.59
CA ALA A 373 -29.02 39.54 -0.75
C ALA A 373 -28.79 40.61 -1.82
N ARG A 374 -29.51 41.74 -1.73
CA ARG A 374 -29.32 42.90 -2.62
C ARG A 374 -27.90 43.45 -2.51
N THR A 375 -27.43 43.62 -1.29
CA THR A 375 -26.08 44.15 -1.02
C THR A 375 -25.00 43.21 -1.54
N TYR A 376 -25.13 41.91 -1.29
CA TYR A 376 -24.20 40.90 -1.78
C TYR A 376 -24.12 40.92 -3.31
N ALA A 377 -25.27 40.93 -4.00
CA ALA A 377 -25.32 40.95 -5.45
C ALA A 377 -24.61 42.18 -6.03
N LEU A 378 -24.83 43.37 -5.45
CA LEU A 378 -24.16 44.60 -5.88
C LEU A 378 -22.66 44.55 -5.65
N ALA A 379 -22.21 44.07 -4.48
CA ALA A 379 -20.79 43.94 -4.18
C ALA A 379 -20.10 42.91 -5.10
N TYR A 380 -20.74 41.76 -5.33
CA TYR A 380 -20.21 40.67 -6.15
C TYR A 380 -20.09 41.05 -7.62
N THR A 381 -21.11 41.70 -8.16
CA THR A 381 -21.18 42.04 -9.59
C THR A 381 -20.52 43.37 -9.94
N ASN A 382 -19.92 44.07 -8.98
CA ASN A 382 -19.49 45.46 -9.14
C ASN A 382 -20.63 46.34 -9.68
N ASN A 383 -21.75 46.37 -8.95
CA ASN A 383 -22.98 47.08 -9.29
C ASN A 383 -23.61 46.66 -10.64
N GLY A 384 -23.63 45.36 -10.92
CA GLY A 384 -24.24 44.77 -12.12
C GLY A 384 -23.32 44.70 -13.34
N ALA A 385 -22.05 45.07 -13.22
CA ALA A 385 -21.08 45.07 -14.31
C ALA A 385 -20.56 43.67 -14.69
N GLN A 386 -20.72 42.67 -13.81
CA GLN A 386 -20.28 41.29 -14.00
C GLN A 386 -21.41 40.31 -13.69
N PRO A 387 -21.42 39.11 -14.29
CA PRO A 387 -22.46 38.12 -14.03
C PRO A 387 -22.34 37.48 -12.64
N ILE A 388 -23.47 36.97 -12.11
CA ILE A 388 -23.55 36.22 -10.85
C ILE A 388 -24.13 34.81 -11.07
N CYS A 389 -23.57 33.80 -10.41
CA CYS A 389 -24.09 32.43 -10.53
C CYS A 389 -25.39 32.22 -9.73
N THR A 390 -26.24 31.29 -10.17
CA THR A 390 -27.56 31.03 -9.54
C THR A 390 -27.55 29.90 -8.50
N THR A 391 -26.38 29.43 -8.10
CA THR A 391 -26.20 28.29 -7.17
C THR A 391 -25.69 28.77 -5.81
N GLN A 392 -25.57 27.84 -4.86
CA GLN A 392 -25.03 28.08 -3.52
C GLN A 392 -23.59 28.62 -3.51
N ALA A 393 -22.88 28.58 -4.65
CA ALA A 393 -21.57 29.22 -4.79
C ALA A 393 -21.65 30.77 -4.81
N CYS A 394 -22.83 31.32 -5.14
CA CYS A 394 -23.11 32.76 -5.06
C CYS A 394 -24.37 32.96 -4.20
N GLN A 395 -25.55 32.89 -4.81
CA GLN A 395 -26.84 32.97 -4.14
C GLN A 395 -27.82 32.02 -4.84
N VAL A 396 -28.64 31.32 -4.05
CA VAL A 396 -29.64 30.41 -4.59
C VAL A 396 -30.75 31.20 -5.27
N TYR A 397 -30.89 31.08 -6.59
CA TYR A 397 -31.97 31.72 -7.36
C TYR A 397 -32.91 30.64 -7.93
N VAL A 398 -34.18 30.68 -7.50
CA VAL A 398 -35.23 29.74 -7.89
C VAL A 398 -36.30 30.37 -8.80
N GLY A 399 -36.08 31.63 -9.20
CA GLY A 399 -36.96 32.40 -10.07
C GLY A 399 -38.37 32.60 -9.52
N SER A 400 -39.35 32.71 -10.41
CA SER A 400 -40.74 33.05 -10.07
C SER A 400 -41.42 32.07 -9.11
N SER A 401 -40.88 30.85 -8.94
CA SER A 401 -41.37 29.88 -7.95
C SER A 401 -41.28 30.42 -6.51
N LYS A 402 -40.37 31.35 -6.23
CA LYS A 402 -40.16 31.92 -4.89
C LYS A 402 -41.36 32.69 -4.35
N VAL A 403 -42.02 33.43 -5.23
CA VAL A 403 -43.19 34.28 -4.93
C VAL A 403 -44.51 33.57 -5.24
N ALA A 404 -44.46 32.30 -5.65
CA ALA A 404 -45.65 31.50 -5.87
C ALA A 404 -46.25 30.96 -4.56
N GLY A 405 -47.52 30.57 -4.61
CA GLY A 405 -48.22 29.95 -3.47
C GLY A 405 -48.60 30.91 -2.35
N ALA A 406 -49.24 30.38 -1.30
CA ALA A 406 -49.82 31.18 -0.22
C ALA A 406 -48.79 31.98 0.59
N CYS A 407 -47.55 31.48 0.70
CA CYS A 407 -46.50 32.16 1.44
C CYS A 407 -45.63 33.09 0.58
N GLY A 408 -45.68 32.97 -0.75
CA GLY A 408 -44.84 33.77 -1.65
C GLY A 408 -45.05 35.28 -1.48
N GLN A 409 -46.24 35.69 -1.05
CA GLN A 409 -46.58 37.08 -0.74
C GLN A 409 -45.68 37.70 0.34
N TYR A 410 -45.21 36.94 1.33
CA TYR A 410 -44.40 37.49 2.41
C TYR A 410 -42.97 37.79 1.95
N TRP A 411 -42.39 36.94 1.08
CA TRP A 411 -41.12 37.26 0.44
C TRP A 411 -41.24 38.47 -0.47
N LYS A 412 -42.30 38.51 -1.28
CA LYS A 412 -42.60 39.66 -2.14
C LYS A 412 -42.72 40.96 -1.33
N GLN A 413 -43.49 40.92 -0.24
CA GLN A 413 -43.63 42.04 0.69
C GLN A 413 -42.28 42.48 1.26
N ALA A 414 -41.43 41.54 1.70
CA ALA A 414 -40.11 41.86 2.23
C ALA A 414 -39.19 42.55 1.20
N VAL A 415 -39.20 42.09 -0.06
CA VAL A 415 -38.43 42.71 -1.15
C VAL A 415 -38.97 44.11 -1.49
N GLU A 416 -40.29 44.27 -1.61
CA GLU A 416 -40.93 45.54 -1.96
C GLU A 416 -40.77 46.60 -0.87
N GLU A 417 -40.95 46.23 0.41
CA GLU A 417 -40.81 47.16 1.55
C GLU A 417 -39.34 47.59 1.79
N THR A 418 -38.38 46.81 1.29
CA THR A 418 -36.93 47.11 1.42
C THR A 418 -36.29 47.53 0.10
N LYS A 419 -37.09 47.94 -0.90
CA LYS A 419 -36.59 48.28 -2.23
C LYS A 419 -35.45 49.30 -2.16
N GLY A 420 -34.33 49.00 -2.82
CA GLY A 420 -33.13 49.85 -2.85
C GLY A 420 -32.35 49.95 -1.52
N GLN A 421 -32.79 49.33 -0.43
CA GLN A 421 -32.05 49.33 0.83
C GLN A 421 -30.86 48.37 0.78
N VAL A 422 -29.68 48.87 1.14
CA VAL A 422 -28.39 48.16 1.08
C VAL A 422 -27.53 48.48 2.31
N ILE A 423 -26.55 47.60 2.59
CA ILE A 423 -25.61 47.75 3.70
C ILE A 423 -24.29 48.28 3.16
N LEU A 424 -23.88 49.48 3.60
CA LEU A 424 -22.69 50.16 3.11
C LEU A 424 -21.60 50.23 4.17
N LEU A 425 -20.35 50.15 3.70
CA LEU A 425 -19.17 50.55 4.46
C LEU A 425 -18.38 51.55 3.62
N ASN A 426 -18.14 52.75 4.16
CA ASN A 426 -17.46 53.84 3.45
C ASN A 426 -18.09 54.15 2.07
N GLY A 427 -19.43 54.13 2.00
CA GLY A 427 -20.19 54.41 0.78
C GLY A 427 -20.21 53.29 -0.27
N SER A 428 -19.60 52.13 0.01
CA SER A 428 -19.60 50.98 -0.90
C SER A 428 -20.38 49.79 -0.33
N PRO A 429 -21.15 49.04 -1.15
CA PRO A 429 -21.82 47.82 -0.69
C PRO A 429 -20.82 46.81 -0.12
N ILE A 430 -21.13 46.26 1.06
CA ILE A 430 -20.31 45.18 1.64
C ILE A 430 -20.58 43.86 0.94
N THR A 431 -19.63 42.91 0.99
CA THR A 431 -19.95 41.51 0.70
C THR A 431 -20.77 40.95 1.87
N ALA A 432 -22.08 41.10 1.82
CA ALA A 432 -23.02 40.71 2.88
C ALA A 432 -23.19 39.18 2.95
N TYR A 433 -22.20 38.48 3.51
CA TYR A 433 -22.27 37.04 3.75
C TYR A 433 -23.44 36.70 4.69
N TYR A 434 -24.07 35.56 4.48
CA TYR A 434 -25.09 35.00 5.35
C TYR A 434 -25.02 33.48 5.32
N ALA A 435 -25.43 32.82 6.41
CA ALA A 435 -25.42 31.37 6.59
C ALA A 435 -26.70 30.91 7.29
N SER A 436 -27.07 29.65 7.10
CA SER A 436 -28.24 29.04 7.73
C SER A 436 -28.27 29.25 9.25
N THR A 437 -27.26 28.71 9.94
CA THR A 437 -27.28 28.58 11.39
C THR A 437 -25.88 28.86 11.93
N ALA A 438 -25.77 29.80 12.87
CA ALA A 438 -24.48 30.15 13.48
C ALA A 438 -24.13 29.24 14.66
N GLY A 439 -25.10 28.52 15.21
CA GLY A 439 -24.98 27.78 16.45
C GLY A 439 -24.58 28.74 17.56
N GLY A 440 -25.39 29.78 17.82
CA GLY A 440 -25.20 30.78 18.89
C GLY A 440 -24.00 31.73 18.76
N PHE A 441 -23.06 31.51 17.83
CA PHE A 441 -21.94 32.43 17.60
C PHE A 441 -21.61 32.57 16.13
N THR A 442 -21.56 33.80 15.63
CA THR A 442 -20.96 34.06 14.31
C THR A 442 -19.44 34.04 14.39
N LEU A 443 -18.80 33.88 13.23
CA LEU A 443 -17.35 33.92 13.06
C LEU A 443 -16.94 35.13 12.20
N ASN A 444 -15.68 35.56 12.37
CA ASN A 444 -15.07 36.51 11.46
C ASN A 444 -14.69 35.81 10.15
N ALA A 445 -14.84 36.50 9.00
CA ALA A 445 -14.44 35.98 7.69
C ALA A 445 -12.97 35.54 7.65
N GLN A 446 -12.07 36.21 8.39
CA GLN A 446 -10.67 35.85 8.48
C GLN A 446 -10.44 34.46 9.08
N GLU A 447 -11.29 34.04 10.01
CA GLU A 447 -11.17 32.73 10.68
C GLU A 447 -11.60 31.57 9.78
N VAL A 448 -12.44 31.86 8.77
CA VAL A 448 -13.02 30.83 7.90
C VAL A 448 -12.33 30.79 6.54
N TRP A 449 -12.11 31.96 5.92
CA TRP A 449 -11.60 32.07 4.55
C TRP A 449 -10.34 32.94 4.41
N GLY A 450 -9.86 33.54 5.50
CA GLY A 450 -8.83 34.56 5.43
C GLY A 450 -9.32 35.91 4.90
N GLY A 451 -8.46 36.93 5.00
CA GLY A 451 -8.79 38.31 4.62
C GLY A 451 -9.70 39.01 5.64
N TYR A 452 -9.13 39.96 6.38
CA TYR A 452 -9.86 40.71 7.39
C TYR A 452 -10.96 41.57 6.79
N ARG A 453 -12.16 41.48 7.35
CA ARG A 453 -13.30 42.33 7.04
C ARG A 453 -13.86 42.89 8.33
N SER A 454 -13.85 44.21 8.46
CA SER A 454 -14.28 44.89 9.70
C SER A 454 -15.76 44.71 10.03
N TYR A 455 -16.58 44.34 9.04
CA TYR A 455 -18.03 44.20 9.18
C TYR A 455 -18.49 42.77 9.48
N THR A 456 -17.62 41.76 9.44
CA THR A 456 -17.95 40.39 9.88
C THR A 456 -17.20 40.09 11.17
N GLN A 457 -17.90 40.08 12.30
CA GLN A 457 -17.28 39.88 13.61
C GLN A 457 -17.78 38.60 14.27
N ARG A 458 -17.02 38.13 15.28
CA ARG A 458 -17.56 37.18 16.24
C ARG A 458 -18.63 37.88 17.07
N VAL A 459 -19.86 37.40 16.99
CA VAL A 459 -21.00 37.91 17.76
C VAL A 459 -21.56 36.77 18.58
N VAL A 460 -21.79 37.01 19.87
CA VAL A 460 -22.58 36.13 20.72
C VAL A 460 -24.05 36.38 20.39
N ASP A 461 -24.69 35.42 19.74
CA ASP A 461 -26.01 35.57 19.14
C ASP A 461 -27.10 35.00 20.06
N THR A 462 -27.20 35.58 21.27
CA THR A 462 -28.12 35.12 22.32
C THR A 462 -29.01 36.24 22.86
N ASP A 463 -30.13 35.86 23.46
CA ASP A 463 -30.95 36.75 24.28
C ASP A 463 -30.28 37.06 25.65
N ALA A 464 -30.97 37.81 26.50
CA ALA A 464 -30.49 38.22 27.82
C ALA A 464 -30.39 37.05 28.82
N GLN A 465 -31.02 35.91 28.53
CA GLN A 465 -30.97 34.68 29.32
C GLN A 465 -29.89 33.71 28.81
N GLY A 466 -29.20 34.06 27.72
CA GLY A 466 -28.18 33.23 27.10
C GLY A 466 -28.72 32.20 26.11
N ASN A 467 -30.02 32.24 25.77
CA ASN A 467 -30.56 31.35 24.74
C ASN A 467 -30.17 31.87 23.36
N ALA A 468 -29.57 31.02 22.54
CA ALA A 468 -29.21 31.37 21.17
C ALA A 468 -30.46 31.66 20.33
N TYR A 469 -30.42 32.71 19.51
CA TYR A 469 -31.55 33.07 18.66
C TYR A 469 -31.83 32.05 17.54
N ASP A 470 -30.85 31.25 17.16
CA ASP A 470 -31.05 30.11 16.25
C ASP A 470 -31.28 28.78 16.98
N GLY A 471 -31.31 28.79 18.31
CA GLY A 471 -31.53 27.61 19.14
C GLY A 471 -33.00 27.33 19.46
N PRO A 472 -33.27 26.28 20.25
CA PRO A 472 -34.62 25.74 20.48
C PRO A 472 -35.62 26.71 21.13
N ALA A 473 -35.14 27.73 21.83
CA ALA A 473 -36.01 28.73 22.47
C ALA A 473 -36.57 29.76 21.47
N HIS A 474 -35.96 29.87 20.29
CA HIS A 474 -36.25 30.93 19.31
C HIS A 474 -36.40 30.31 17.91
N GLY A 475 -35.45 30.55 17.00
CA GLY A 475 -35.54 30.12 15.61
C GLY A 475 -35.61 28.62 15.40
N ASP A 476 -35.30 27.81 16.42
CA ASP A 476 -35.43 26.35 16.44
C ASP A 476 -34.80 25.69 15.21
N SER A 477 -33.53 26.03 14.96
CA SER A 477 -32.86 25.52 13.77
C SER A 477 -32.63 24.01 13.90
N PRO A 478 -33.00 23.20 12.88
CA PRO A 478 -32.67 21.77 12.84
C PRO A 478 -31.16 21.49 12.78
N TRP A 479 -30.36 22.53 12.55
CA TRP A 479 -28.91 22.48 12.48
C TRP A 479 -28.22 23.14 13.68
N TYR A 480 -28.99 23.55 14.69
CA TYR A 480 -28.45 24.27 15.83
C TYR A 480 -27.47 23.42 16.62
N HIS A 481 -27.88 22.19 16.95
CA HIS A 481 -27.10 21.22 17.71
C HIS A 481 -27.42 19.85 17.12
N LYS A 482 -26.48 19.25 16.40
CA LYS A 482 -26.75 18.03 15.63
C LYS A 482 -25.52 17.14 15.49
N ALA A 483 -25.72 15.83 15.63
CA ALA A 483 -24.81 14.81 15.12
C ALA A 483 -25.05 14.52 13.64
N TRP A 484 -23.97 14.44 12.87
CA TRP A 484 -24.01 14.21 11.42
C TRP A 484 -23.62 12.79 11.08
N GLY A 485 -24.10 12.34 9.92
CA GLY A 485 -23.82 11.02 9.37
C GLY A 485 -24.93 10.01 9.63
N ASN A 486 -24.68 8.79 9.15
CA ASN A 486 -25.61 7.67 9.21
C ASN A 486 -25.37 6.75 10.42
N LYS A 487 -24.27 6.94 11.18
CA LYS A 487 -23.94 6.14 12.36
C LYS A 487 -23.47 7.01 13.54
N PRO A 488 -24.24 8.03 13.96
CA PRO A 488 -23.78 9.06 14.89
C PRO A 488 -23.42 8.57 16.31
N TRP A 489 -23.70 7.30 16.65
CA TRP A 489 -23.39 6.69 17.94
C TRP A 489 -22.25 5.69 17.78
N LEU A 490 -21.10 6.07 18.34
CA LEU A 490 -19.84 5.32 18.28
C LEU A 490 -19.62 4.53 19.57
N SER A 491 -19.13 3.30 19.42
CA SER A 491 -18.74 2.48 20.57
C SER A 491 -17.50 3.05 21.26
N VAL A 492 -17.25 2.60 22.49
CA VAL A 492 -16.01 2.96 23.23
C VAL A 492 -14.76 2.60 22.42
N ASP A 493 -14.75 1.46 21.74
CA ASP A 493 -13.62 1.00 20.93
C ASP A 493 -13.38 1.91 19.72
N GLU A 494 -14.45 2.31 19.02
CA GLU A 494 -14.36 3.20 17.86
C GLU A 494 -13.82 4.58 18.27
N VAL A 495 -14.30 5.12 19.39
CA VAL A 495 -13.79 6.40 19.91
C VAL A 495 -12.35 6.29 20.39
N THR A 496 -11.99 5.18 21.04
CA THR A 496 -10.63 4.92 21.50
C THR A 496 -9.65 4.90 20.32
N ASP A 497 -10.04 4.24 19.22
CA ASP A 497 -9.27 4.22 17.98
C ASP A 497 -9.12 5.63 17.36
N LEU A 498 -10.20 6.42 17.31
CA LEU A 498 -10.15 7.81 16.83
C LEU A 498 -9.21 8.68 17.67
N ILE A 499 -9.28 8.56 18.99
CA ILE A 499 -8.41 9.31 19.91
C ILE A 499 -6.95 8.89 19.75
N ASN A 500 -6.66 7.58 19.78
CA ASN A 500 -5.30 7.07 19.58
C ASN A 500 -4.73 7.52 18.24
N THR A 501 -5.54 7.51 17.19
CA THR A 501 -5.11 7.98 15.89
C THR A 501 -4.85 9.49 15.87
N ALA A 502 -5.64 10.28 16.61
CA ALA A 502 -5.43 11.72 16.75
C ALA A 502 -4.15 12.08 17.53
N LEU A 503 -3.63 11.16 18.36
CA LEU A 503 -2.36 11.30 19.06
C LEU A 503 -1.14 11.05 18.17
N LEU A 504 -1.29 10.38 17.01
CA LEU A 504 -0.17 10.16 16.09
C LEU A 504 0.36 11.48 15.52
N PRO A 505 1.69 11.60 15.29
CA PRO A 505 2.30 12.76 14.66
C PRO A 505 1.71 13.04 13.26
N THR A 506 1.77 14.31 12.80
CA THR A 506 1.24 14.70 11.48
C THR A 506 1.95 14.03 10.30
N SER A 507 3.12 13.43 10.51
CA SER A 507 3.78 12.58 9.50
C SER A 507 2.94 11.36 9.08
N TYR A 508 1.98 10.96 9.93
CA TYR A 508 1.08 9.84 9.66
C TYR A 508 -0.21 10.26 8.94
N ASP A 509 -0.43 11.54 8.65
CA ASP A 509 -1.71 12.05 8.11
C ASP A 509 -2.15 11.34 6.82
N SER A 510 -1.20 10.92 5.98
CA SER A 510 -1.48 10.18 4.76
C SER A 510 -1.80 8.69 4.96
N GLN A 511 -1.63 8.17 6.17
CA GLN A 511 -1.76 6.75 6.54
C GLN A 511 -2.87 6.48 7.57
N ILE A 512 -3.44 7.54 8.17
CA ILE A 512 -4.44 7.45 9.25
C ILE A 512 -5.62 6.54 8.94
N ASN A 513 -6.00 6.34 7.68
CA ASN A 513 -7.14 5.50 7.30
C ASN A 513 -6.80 4.08 6.84
N VAL A 514 -5.51 3.76 6.67
CA VAL A 514 -5.08 2.40 6.31
C VAL A 514 -4.62 1.60 7.52
N LEU A 515 -4.20 2.28 8.58
CA LEU A 515 -3.79 1.61 9.81
C LEU A 515 -5.00 0.98 10.49
N THR A 516 -4.91 -0.30 10.81
CA THR A 516 -5.82 -0.96 11.75
C THR A 516 -5.65 -0.36 13.15
N ALA A 517 -6.65 -0.51 14.02
CA ALA A 517 -6.56 -0.01 15.40
C ALA A 517 -5.33 -0.57 16.16
N ALA A 518 -4.97 -1.83 15.90
CA ALA A 518 -3.78 -2.45 16.49
C ALA A 518 -2.48 -1.82 15.97
N GLU A 519 -2.40 -1.52 14.67
CA GLU A 519 -1.25 -0.83 14.09
C GLU A 519 -1.11 0.60 14.59
N VAL A 520 -2.22 1.33 14.78
CA VAL A 520 -2.19 2.66 15.41
C VAL A 520 -1.53 2.58 16.79
N VAL A 521 -1.93 1.62 17.63
CA VAL A 521 -1.32 1.41 18.95
C VAL A 521 0.16 1.04 18.84
N ALA A 522 0.53 0.18 17.89
CA ALA A 522 1.94 -0.17 17.65
C ALA A 522 2.77 1.07 17.26
N GLN A 523 2.24 1.93 16.38
CA GLN A 523 2.89 3.16 15.96
C GLN A 523 3.01 4.19 17.09
N LEU A 524 2.00 4.30 17.96
CA LEU A 524 2.11 5.13 19.17
C LEU A 524 3.27 4.66 20.06
N ASN A 525 3.37 3.35 20.29
CA ASN A 525 4.44 2.77 21.11
C ASN A 525 5.83 2.99 20.50
N GLU A 526 5.96 2.84 19.17
CA GLU A 526 7.22 3.12 18.44
C GLU A 526 7.65 4.59 18.54
N ASN A 527 6.68 5.51 18.67
CA ASN A 527 6.93 6.95 18.86
C ASN A 527 7.00 7.35 20.35
N GLU A 528 7.03 6.38 21.28
CA GLU A 528 7.04 6.62 22.73
C GLU A 528 5.84 7.44 23.24
N LEU A 529 4.69 7.32 22.56
CA LEU A 529 3.44 7.99 22.90
C LEU A 529 2.52 7.07 23.71
N THR A 530 1.85 7.63 24.71
CA THR A 530 0.90 6.85 25.54
C THR A 530 -0.39 6.59 24.76
N SER A 531 -0.73 5.32 24.51
CA SER A 531 -2.03 4.92 23.98
C SER A 531 -3.12 4.90 25.07
N VAL A 532 -4.34 5.21 24.66
CA VAL A 532 -5.59 5.05 25.41
C VAL A 532 -6.09 3.61 25.28
N THR A 533 -6.37 2.94 26.39
CA THR A 533 -6.87 1.55 26.41
C THR A 533 -8.22 1.40 27.12
N ASP A 534 -8.39 2.01 28.30
CA ASP A 534 -9.65 1.98 29.05
C ASP A 534 -10.32 3.36 29.04
N LEU A 535 -10.90 3.76 27.90
CA LEU A 535 -11.61 5.05 27.79
C LEU A 535 -12.81 5.08 28.76
N THR A 536 -12.82 6.06 29.66
CA THR A 536 -13.85 6.21 30.69
C THR A 536 -14.77 7.41 30.46
N ALA A 537 -14.22 8.53 30.00
CA ALA A 537 -14.98 9.74 29.73
C ALA A 537 -14.25 10.65 28.74
N LEU A 538 -15.03 11.52 28.10
CA LEU A 538 -14.55 12.63 27.30
C LEU A 538 -15.11 13.93 27.86
N GLU A 539 -14.30 14.97 27.87
CA GLU A 539 -14.70 16.33 28.22
C GLU A 539 -14.24 17.27 27.12
N ILE A 540 -15.14 18.15 26.71
CA ILE A 540 -14.87 19.13 25.67
C ILE A 540 -14.56 20.45 26.35
N LEU A 541 -13.48 21.12 25.94
CA LEU A 541 -13.07 22.41 26.48
C LEU A 541 -13.12 23.48 25.39
N ASP A 542 -13.69 24.62 25.74
CA ASP A 542 -13.73 25.81 24.89
C ASP A 542 -12.38 26.53 24.79
N GLU A 543 -12.32 27.63 24.03
CA GLU A 543 -11.08 28.41 23.83
C GLU A 543 -10.47 28.99 25.13
N ASN A 544 -11.27 29.12 26.19
CA ASN A 544 -10.88 29.61 27.50
C ASN A 544 -10.63 28.47 28.50
N ASP A 545 -10.54 27.22 28.03
CA ASP A 545 -10.35 26.01 28.83
C ASP A 545 -11.50 25.71 29.81
N ASN A 546 -12.70 26.27 29.60
CA ASN A 546 -13.88 25.92 30.39
C ASN A 546 -14.55 24.64 29.85
N PRO A 547 -15.11 23.78 30.71
CA PRO A 547 -15.89 22.62 30.28
C PRO A 547 -17.14 23.01 29.48
N GLY A 548 -17.36 22.32 28.36
CA GLY A 548 -18.47 22.52 27.44
C GLY A 548 -18.09 23.37 26.22
N ALA A 549 -18.93 23.32 25.18
CA ALA A 549 -18.76 24.13 23.98
C ALA A 549 -19.34 25.54 24.15
N ASN A 550 -18.88 26.31 25.15
CA ASN A 550 -19.52 27.58 25.55
C ASN A 550 -19.11 28.80 24.73
N THR A 551 -18.14 28.67 23.81
CA THR A 551 -17.67 29.76 22.95
C THR A 551 -17.83 29.41 21.48
N ALA A 552 -17.38 30.31 20.59
CA ALA A 552 -17.49 30.12 19.15
C ALA A 552 -16.69 28.92 18.61
N GLN A 553 -15.74 28.39 19.39
CA GLN A 553 -14.86 27.29 18.99
C GLN A 553 -14.52 26.36 20.18
N THR A 554 -14.39 25.09 19.87
CA THR A 554 -13.84 24.06 20.74
C THR A 554 -12.32 24.02 20.57
N LYS A 555 -11.58 23.99 21.67
CA LYS A 555 -10.11 24.01 21.65
C LYS A 555 -9.52 22.64 21.94
N THR A 556 -10.08 21.91 22.89
CA THR A 556 -9.50 20.66 23.38
C THR A 556 -10.56 19.60 23.60
N VAL A 557 -10.24 18.37 23.18
CA VAL A 557 -10.91 17.14 23.63
C VAL A 557 -10.04 16.54 24.72
N ARG A 558 -10.49 16.61 25.97
CA ARG A 558 -9.84 15.98 27.11
C ARG A 558 -10.38 14.57 27.26
N VAL A 559 -9.46 13.62 27.35
CA VAL A 559 -9.74 12.19 27.39
C VAL A 559 -9.37 11.66 28.76
N TYR A 560 -10.27 10.92 29.39
CA TYR A 560 -10.05 10.25 30.68
C TYR A 560 -9.96 8.75 30.46
N PHE A 561 -8.89 8.11 30.95
CA PHE A 561 -8.64 6.69 30.73
C PHE A 561 -7.87 6.04 31.90
N ASP A 562 -7.78 4.71 31.92
CA ASP A 562 -7.00 3.91 32.88
C ASP A 562 -7.18 4.36 34.36
N ASN A 563 -8.43 4.45 34.84
CA ASN A 563 -8.76 4.85 36.22
C ASN A 563 -8.16 6.19 36.67
N GLY A 564 -8.18 7.20 35.79
CA GLY A 564 -7.96 8.61 36.16
C GLY A 564 -6.78 9.30 35.46
N LYS A 565 -6.14 8.66 34.48
CA LYS A 565 -5.20 9.35 33.59
C LYS A 565 -5.96 10.28 32.65
N THR A 566 -5.31 11.37 32.26
CA THR A 566 -5.85 12.32 31.29
C THR A 566 -4.87 12.63 30.18
N ILE A 567 -5.40 12.84 28.98
CA ILE A 567 -4.66 13.37 27.84
C ILE A 567 -5.52 14.39 27.08
N ASN A 568 -4.88 15.43 26.54
CA ASN A 568 -5.56 16.47 25.77
C ASN A 568 -5.22 16.30 24.28
N VAL A 569 -6.26 16.26 23.45
CA VAL A 569 -6.13 16.29 22.00
C VAL A 569 -6.64 17.64 21.51
N ALA A 570 -5.87 18.31 20.64
CA ALA A 570 -6.34 19.56 20.02
C ALA A 570 -7.62 19.28 19.22
N ALA A 571 -8.65 20.08 19.41
CA ALA A 571 -9.96 19.86 18.78
C ALA A 571 -9.90 19.91 17.26
N SER A 572 -9.04 20.74 16.68
CA SER A 572 -8.76 20.77 15.24
C SER A 572 -8.14 19.45 14.74
N ARG A 573 -7.23 18.87 15.51
CA ARG A 573 -6.61 17.56 15.23
C ARG A 573 -7.64 16.43 15.34
N PHE A 574 -8.43 16.44 16.41
CA PHE A 574 -9.49 15.45 16.60
C PHE A 574 -10.52 15.52 15.47
N LYS A 575 -11.01 16.72 15.12
CA LYS A 575 -11.92 16.95 13.98
C LYS A 575 -11.35 16.38 12.67
N PHE A 576 -10.08 16.64 12.38
CA PHE A 576 -9.41 16.13 11.19
C PHE A 576 -9.41 14.59 11.15
N VAL A 577 -9.01 13.94 12.25
CA VAL A 577 -9.00 12.47 12.33
C VAL A 577 -10.42 11.90 12.32
N PHE A 578 -11.36 12.51 13.03
CA PHE A 578 -12.77 12.12 13.04
C PHE A 578 -13.33 12.08 11.63
N ASN A 579 -13.23 13.19 10.88
CA ASN A 579 -13.81 13.29 9.53
C ASN A 579 -13.16 12.33 8.52
N LEU A 580 -11.95 11.85 8.80
CA LEU A 580 -11.25 10.89 7.96
C LEU A 580 -11.57 9.44 8.33
N ARG A 581 -11.61 9.13 9.62
CA ARG A 581 -11.55 7.77 10.16
C ARG A 581 -12.84 7.30 10.82
N SER A 582 -13.78 8.19 11.16
CA SER A 582 -15.04 7.77 11.75
C SER A 582 -15.80 6.85 10.77
N PRO A 583 -16.52 5.85 11.29
CA PRO A 583 -17.33 4.98 10.46
C PRO A 583 -18.43 5.79 9.77
N GLY A 584 -18.89 5.31 8.61
CA GLY A 584 -20.02 5.93 7.93
C GLY A 584 -19.71 7.30 7.32
N THR A 585 -20.77 8.08 7.24
CA THR A 585 -20.78 9.46 6.75
C THR A 585 -20.68 10.49 7.88
N ASP A 586 -20.27 10.05 9.07
CA ASP A 586 -20.17 10.89 10.26
C ASP A 586 -19.14 12.00 10.06
N ALA A 587 -19.46 13.20 10.55
CA ALA A 587 -18.59 14.35 10.40
C ALA A 587 -18.82 15.42 11.48
N ILE A 588 -17.72 16.05 11.88
CA ILE A 588 -17.69 17.30 12.64
C ILE A 588 -17.46 18.43 11.64
N TRP A 589 -18.48 19.27 11.44
CA TRP A 589 -18.47 20.31 10.39
C TRP A 589 -17.89 21.63 10.87
N THR A 590 -18.28 22.06 12.07
CA THR A 590 -17.89 23.37 12.58
C THR A 590 -16.75 23.26 13.58
N THR A 591 -16.18 24.42 13.92
CA THR A 591 -15.18 24.55 14.98
C THR A 591 -15.80 24.43 16.36
N ARG A 592 -17.13 24.52 16.51
CA ARG A 592 -17.85 24.40 17.78
C ARG A 592 -18.59 23.07 17.80
N PHE A 593 -18.09 22.13 18.59
CA PHE A 593 -18.70 20.81 18.74
C PHE A 593 -18.54 20.32 20.18
N ASP A 594 -19.43 19.45 20.60
CA ASP A 594 -19.41 18.78 21.89
C ASP A 594 -19.55 17.25 21.73
N VAL A 595 -19.60 16.56 22.87
CA VAL A 595 -19.77 15.11 22.95
C VAL A 595 -20.97 14.81 23.84
N VAL A 596 -21.85 13.97 23.36
CA VAL A 596 -23.04 13.49 24.06
C VAL A 596 -22.87 12.00 24.31
N THR A 597 -23.23 11.56 25.51
CA THR A 597 -23.26 10.14 25.86
C THR A 597 -24.69 9.62 25.88
N ALA A 598 -24.88 8.34 25.55
CA ALA A 598 -26.21 7.72 25.55
C ALA A 598 -26.94 7.79 26.91
N ALA A 599 -26.22 7.99 28.01
CA ALA A 599 -26.79 8.16 29.35
C ALA A 599 -27.32 9.58 29.64
N GLN A 600 -27.02 10.56 28.78
CA GLN A 600 -27.44 11.96 28.92
C GLN A 600 -28.72 12.28 28.12
N MET A 601 -29.19 11.35 27.27
CA MET A 601 -30.47 11.41 26.55
C MET A 601 -31.47 10.44 27.18
#